data_AF-A0A3D1NPD9-F1
#
_entry.id   AF-A0A3D1NPD9-F1
#
_cell.length_a   1.000
_cell.length_b   1.000
_cell.length_c   1.000
_cell.angle_alpha   90.00
_cell.angle_beta   90.00
_cell.angle_gamma   90.00
#
_symmetry.space_group_name_H-M   'P 1'
#
loop_
_entity.id
_entity.type
_entity.pdbx_description
1 polymer ?
#
loop_
_entity_poly.entity_id
_entity_poly.type
_entity_poly.pdbx_seq_one_letter_code
_entity_poly.pdbx_strand_id
1 'polypeptide(L)'
;MTIEDLKGVKLSPATRGYLSIYIKLTDLYEDAYDASRMEFGDNEADDKNENLYNAFENARAEIMKLAAQSITARLQYLNNHTEI
;
A
#
# COMPACT_ATOMS: atom_id res chain seq x y z
N MET A 1 -3.13 0.72 9.72
CA MET A 1 -3.97 1.59 8.88
C MET A 1 -4.86 0.68 8.07
N THR A 2 -6.17 0.80 8.22
CA THR A 2 -7.16 -0.03 7.54
C THR A 2 -7.80 0.73 6.38
N ILE A 3 -8.49 0.03 5.47
CA ILE A 3 -9.23 0.68 4.38
C ILE A 3 -10.34 1.59 4.95
N GLU A 4 -10.92 1.25 6.09
CA GLU A 4 -11.92 2.09 6.77
C GLU A 4 -11.32 3.42 7.24
N ASP A 5 -10.07 3.41 7.71
CA ASP A 5 -9.36 4.64 8.11
C ASP A 5 -9.24 5.62 6.93
N LEU A 6 -9.20 5.13 5.68
CA LEU A 6 -9.11 5.96 4.47
C LEU A 6 -10.43 6.66 4.10
N LYS A 7 -11.57 6.23 4.64
CA LYS A 7 -12.87 6.84 4.30
C LYS A 7 -13.07 8.22 4.94
N GLY A 8 -12.45 8.47 6.10
CA GLY A 8 -12.55 9.72 6.85
C GLY A 8 -11.56 10.81 6.44
N VAL A 9 -10.54 10.47 5.64
CA VAL A 9 -9.49 11.43 5.24
C VAL A 9 -9.89 12.16 3.96
N LYS A 10 -9.69 13.49 3.93
CA LYS A 10 -9.88 14.33 2.73
C LYS A 10 -8.77 14.06 1.70
N LEU A 11 -8.85 12.91 1.04
CA LEU A 11 -7.96 12.49 -0.04
C LEU A 11 -8.68 12.50 -1.38
N SER A 12 -7.93 12.69 -2.46
CA SER A 12 -8.50 12.51 -3.80
C SER A 12 -8.95 11.05 -3.98
N PRO A 13 -9.96 10.78 -4.84
CA PRO A 13 -10.35 9.40 -5.16
C PRO A 13 -9.17 8.53 -5.62
N ALA A 14 -8.26 9.08 -6.43
CA ALA A 14 -7.08 8.37 -6.90
C ALA A 14 -6.10 8.04 -5.75
N THR A 15 -5.81 9.01 -4.89
CA THR A 15 -4.93 8.79 -3.72
C THR A 15 -5.50 7.71 -2.79
N ARG A 16 -6.82 7.73 -2.52
CA ARG A 16 -7.47 6.65 -1.74
C ARG A 16 -7.37 5.30 -2.43
N GLY A 17 -7.51 5.27 -3.75
CA GLY A 17 -7.32 4.06 -4.55
C GLY A 17 -5.93 3.45 -4.34
N TYR A 18 -4.87 4.25 -4.49
CA TYR A 18 -3.50 3.79 -4.26
C TYR A 18 -3.27 3.30 -2.82
N LEU A 19 -3.69 4.07 -1.82
CA LEU A 19 -3.53 3.65 -0.41
C LEU A 19 -4.34 2.38 -0.09
N SER A 20 -5.53 2.20 -0.68
CA SER A 20 -6.30 0.97 -0.51
C SER A 20 -5.58 -0.24 -1.14
N ILE A 21 -4.91 -0.07 -2.28
CA ILE A 21 -4.11 -1.14 -2.89
C ILE A 21 -2.91 -1.47 -2.00
N TYR A 22 -2.23 -0.46 -1.44
CA TYR A 22 -1.11 -0.68 -0.51
C TYR A 22 -1.52 -1.56 0.69
N ILE A 23 -2.68 -1.28 1.27
CA ILE A 23 -3.22 -2.06 2.40
C ILE A 23 -3.53 -3.48 1.95
N LYS A 24 -4.23 -3.67 0.83
CA LYS A 24 -4.53 -5.02 0.29
C LYS A 24 -3.28 -5.85 0.01
N LEU A 25 -2.20 -5.23 -0.46
CA LEU A 25 -0.92 -5.93 -0.63
C LEU A 25 -0.34 -6.37 0.71
N THR A 26 -0.46 -5.54 1.75
CA THR A 26 -0.01 -5.88 3.10
C THR A 26 -0.80 -7.07 3.64
N ASP A 27 -2.13 -6.99 3.59
CA ASP A 27 -3.03 -8.05 4.07
C ASP A 27 -2.76 -9.38 3.34
N LEU A 28 -2.60 -9.34 2.01
CA LEU A 28 -2.37 -10.54 1.21
C LEU A 28 -0.99 -11.17 1.48
N TYR A 29 0.03 -10.38 1.83
CA TYR A 29 1.32 -10.93 2.26
C TYR A 29 1.19 -11.62 3.62
N GLU A 30 0.49 -11.00 4.58
CA GLU A 30 0.23 -11.59 5.90
C GLU A 30 -0.51 -12.93 5.76
N ASP A 31 -1.55 -12.99 4.92
CA ASP A 31 -2.28 -14.24 4.63
C ASP A 31 -1.36 -15.34 4.04
N ALA A 32 -0.45 -14.99 3.13
CA ALA A 32 0.49 -15.93 2.53
C ALA A 32 1.57 -16.40 3.52
N TYR A 33 2.01 -15.51 4.40
CA TYR A 33 2.94 -15.82 5.47
C TYR A 33 2.31 -16.79 6.46
N ASP A 34 1.08 -16.54 6.91
CA ASP A 34 0.35 -17.41 7.82
C ASP A 34 0.13 -18.81 7.22
N ALA A 35 -0.20 -18.90 5.93
CA ALA A 35 -0.30 -20.19 5.25
C ALA A 35 1.03 -20.96 5.24
N SER A 36 2.13 -20.25 4.98
CA SER A 36 3.47 -20.85 4.98
C SER A 36 3.92 -21.26 6.38
N ARG A 37 3.57 -20.46 7.38
CA ARG A 37 3.80 -20.75 8.80
C ARG A 37 3.07 -22.01 9.24
N MET A 38 1.84 -22.21 8.78
CA MET A 38 1.07 -23.43 9.09
C MET A 38 1.70 -24.69 8.49
N GLU A 39 2.30 -24.60 7.31
CA GLU A 39 2.90 -25.74 6.61
C GLU A 39 4.34 -26.05 7.08
N PHE A 40 5.17 -25.00 7.24
CA PHE A 40 6.61 -25.15 7.45
C PHE A 40 7.08 -24.74 8.85
N GLY A 41 6.20 -24.14 9.66
CA GLY A 41 6.54 -23.57 10.96
C GLY A 41 7.26 -22.21 10.85
N ASP A 42 7.31 -21.51 11.98
CA ASP A 42 7.79 -20.12 12.08
C ASP A 42 9.23 -19.95 11.55
N ASN A 43 10.10 -20.94 11.77
CA ASN A 43 11.51 -20.87 11.39
C ASN A 43 11.76 -20.94 9.88
N GLU A 44 10.89 -21.62 9.12
CA GLU A 44 11.08 -21.79 7.68
C GLU A 44 10.16 -20.87 6.85
N ALA A 45 9.09 -20.33 7.45
CA ALA A 45 8.13 -19.50 6.75
C ALA A 45 8.77 -18.25 6.11
N ASP A 46 9.72 -17.61 6.80
CA ASP A 46 10.44 -16.44 6.27
C ASP A 46 11.22 -16.81 4.99
N ASP A 47 12.01 -17.88 5.04
CA ASP A 47 12.83 -18.35 3.91
C ASP A 47 11.96 -18.75 2.70
N LYS A 48 10.81 -19.39 2.94
CA LYS A 48 9.88 -19.75 1.84
C LYS A 48 9.22 -18.53 1.22
N ASN A 49 9.00 -17.47 2.00
CA ASN A 49 8.34 -16.26 1.54
C ASN A 49 9.29 -15.17 1.04
N GLU A 50 10.61 -15.31 1.14
CA GLU A 50 11.57 -14.26 0.78
C GLU A 50 11.28 -13.61 -0.59
N ASN A 51 11.09 -14.43 -1.63
CA ASN A 51 10.78 -13.93 -2.97
C ASN A 51 9.42 -13.23 -3.05
N LEU A 52 8.42 -13.75 -2.34
CA LEU A 52 7.09 -13.15 -2.28
C LEU A 52 7.12 -11.82 -1.53
N TYR A 53 7.80 -11.77 -0.38
CA TYR A 53 8.04 -10.58 0.41
C TYR A 53 8.69 -9.49 -0.43
N ASN A 54 9.78 -9.81 -1.13
CA ASN A 54 10.49 -8.86 -1.99
C ASN A 54 9.60 -8.33 -3.12
N ALA A 55 8.79 -9.19 -3.76
CA ALA A 55 7.85 -8.76 -4.79
C ALA A 55 6.78 -7.80 -4.24
N PHE A 56 6.27 -8.09 -3.05
CA PHE A 56 5.24 -7.28 -2.38
C PHE A 56 5.79 -5.96 -1.84
N GLU A 57 7.01 -5.93 -1.29
CA GLU A 57 7.71 -4.70 -0.90
C GLU A 57 7.91 -3.79 -2.12
N ASN A 58 8.38 -4.34 -3.24
CA ASN A 58 8.54 -3.58 -4.48
C ASN A 58 7.21 -3.02 -4.99
N ALA A 59 6.15 -3.84 -5.01
CA ALA A 59 4.82 -3.39 -5.41
C ALA A 59 4.29 -2.29 -4.49
N ARG A 60 4.44 -2.44 -3.16
CA ARG A 60 4.04 -1.43 -2.17
C ARG A 60 4.82 -0.13 -2.35
N ALA A 61 6.12 -0.19 -2.63
CA ALA A 61 6.93 0.99 -2.91
C ALA A 61 6.45 1.75 -4.15
N GLU A 62 6.15 1.05 -5.24
CA GLU A 62 5.63 1.69 -6.46
C GLU A 62 4.23 2.31 -6.25
N ILE A 63 3.35 1.63 -5.51
CA ILE A 63 2.04 2.18 -5.16
C ILE A 63 2.16 3.44 -4.31
N MET A 64 3.10 3.48 -3.35
CA MET A 64 3.35 4.68 -2.55
C MET A 64 3.89 5.84 -3.38
N LYS A 65 4.74 5.58 -4.39
CA LYS A 65 5.18 6.60 -5.34
C LYS A 65 3.99 7.20 -6.10
N LEU A 66 3.06 6.37 -6.58
CA LEU A 66 1.85 6.83 -7.27
C LEU A 66 0.92 7.64 -6.33
N ALA A 67 0.77 7.21 -5.08
CA ALA A 67 0.03 7.96 -4.06
C ALA A 67 0.65 9.35 -3.83
N ALA A 68 1.97 9.44 -3.67
CA ALA A 68 2.70 10.69 -3.49
C ALA A 68 2.56 11.61 -4.72
N GLN A 69 2.71 11.08 -5.93
CA GLN A 69 2.50 11.84 -7.17
C GLN A 69 1.07 12.40 -7.27
N SER A 70 0.06 11.60 -6.91
CA SER A 70 -1.34 12.03 -6.89
C SER A 70 -1.59 13.18 -5.89
N ILE A 71 -0.95 13.14 -4.72
CA ILE A 71 -1.02 14.22 -3.72
C ILE A 71 -0.35 15.48 -4.26
N THR A 72 0.87 15.37 -4.79
CA THR A 72 1.62 16.50 -5.35
C THR A 72 0.85 17.19 -6.47
N ALA A 73 0.30 16.41 -7.42
CA ALA A 73 -0.51 16.95 -8.51
C ALA A 73 -1.74 17.72 -8.00
N ARG A 74 -2.40 17.21 -6.95
CA ARG A 74 -3.55 17.88 -6.34
C ARG A 74 -3.16 19.18 -5.63
N LEU A 75 -2.02 19.20 -4.91
CA LEU A 75 -1.52 20.40 -4.25
C LEU A 75 -1.12 21.48 -5.26
N GLN A 76 -0.43 21.12 -6.34
CA GLN A 76 -0.09 22.04 -7.43
C GLN A 76 -1.35 22.63 -8.08
N TYR A 77 -2.35 21.79 -8.37
CA TYR A 77 -3.63 22.26 -8.88
C TYR A 77 -4.26 23.28 -7.93
N LEU A 78 -4.33 22.98 -6.63
CA LEU A 78 -4.93 23.89 -5.66
C LEU A 78 -4.17 25.22 -5.60
N ASN A 79 -2.85 25.19 -5.46
CA ASN A 79 -2.01 26.40 -5.41
C ASN A 79 -2.25 27.31 -6.62
N ASN A 80 -2.23 26.75 -7.83
CA ASN A 80 -2.40 27.50 -9.07
C ASN A 80 -3.82 28.08 -9.25
N HIS A 81 -4.82 27.59 -8.50
CA HIS A 81 -6.20 28.06 -8.57
C HIS A 81 -6.64 28.81 -7.30
N THR A 82 -5.73 29.02 -6.34
CA THR A 82 -5.92 29.84 -5.14
C THR A 82 -5.15 31.16 -5.16
N GLU A 83 -4.38 31.44 -6.21
CA GLU A 83 -3.84 32.79 -6.44
C GLU A 83 -5.00 33.71 -6.87
N ILE A 84 -5.39 34.61 -5.96
CA ILE A 84 -6.36 35.70 -6.15
C ILE A 84 -5.59 37.01 -6.31
#